data_AF-A0A9E3R8J6-F1
#
_entry.id   AF-A0A9E3R8J6-F1
#
_cell.length_a   1.000
_cell.length_b   1.000
_cell.length_c   1.000
_cell.angle_alpha   90.00
_cell.angle_beta   90.00
_cell.angle_gamma   90.00
#
_symmetry.space_group_name_H-M   'P 1'
#
loop_
_entity.id
_entity.type
_entity.pdbx_description
1 polymer ?
#
loop_
_entity_poly.entity_id
_entity_poly.type
_entity_poly.pdbx_seq_one_letter_code
_entity_poly.pdbx_strand_id
1 'polypeptide(L)'
;MEVLRHLRPEGLTRAATRRAGLAAALVTSLLTAGCAGPQTRAEPLRPIARGPQWPVKSREHVDLWLHGFALLMTDTATVPLFARDYAQHVTIEKNRRGVYSALDSARSQLQASLRQRPVLEGAQFLALYFGSWPEMQQAFEYFRKAEGDPRQASNRDVQQVIAVLAEQFPRKEDREFALRFVRVLADEQARFHHAWWLEEQRARTAGFAAFDSLWQSRWRPALQPYLNHTQQTNGDLLLVRALGGEGRAVPAGRSLSQYAVAWPASPDSAEVALFTFVHEAASPVAAVAVNDHLTPAQQREGMGAKLMATALVRGGALLVAKVDAALGERYARWYLAQAGRPVGTGTALEALAAAFPMPAEMVASMQRQIDLAFTGI
;
A
#
# COMPACT_ATOMS: atom_id res chain seq x y z
N MET A 1 -24.21 -12.03 -7.51
CA MET A 1 -23.00 -12.48 -6.79
C MET A 1 -21.75 -12.22 -7.63
N GLU A 2 -21.54 -10.98 -8.06
CA GLU A 2 -20.40 -10.57 -8.90
C GLU A 2 -19.36 -9.75 -8.11
N VAL A 3 -19.64 -9.51 -6.81
CA VAL A 3 -19.04 -8.48 -5.97
C VAL A 3 -17.70 -8.89 -5.34
N LEU A 4 -17.33 -10.17 -5.32
CA LEU A 4 -16.10 -10.65 -4.64
C LEU A 4 -14.99 -11.12 -5.60
N ARG A 5 -15.12 -10.87 -6.92
CA ARG A 5 -14.12 -11.32 -7.91
C ARG A 5 -12.72 -10.74 -7.69
N HIS A 6 -12.62 -9.58 -7.03
CA HIS A 6 -11.35 -8.90 -6.75
C HIS A 6 -10.58 -9.51 -5.56
N LEU A 7 -11.25 -10.29 -4.71
CA LEU A 7 -10.64 -10.97 -3.57
C LEU A 7 -10.09 -12.37 -3.90
N ARG A 8 -10.08 -12.77 -5.19
CA ARG A 8 -9.46 -14.02 -5.64
C ARG A 8 -7.93 -13.96 -5.44
N PRO A 9 -7.36 -14.73 -4.51
CA PRO A 9 -5.94 -14.78 -4.31
C PRO A 9 -5.38 -15.94 -5.11
N GLU A 10 -4.82 -15.67 -6.28
CA GLU A 10 -3.82 -16.57 -6.85
C GLU A 10 -2.40 -16.24 -6.36
N GLY A 11 -2.26 -15.42 -5.31
CA GLY A 11 -0.97 -14.91 -4.80
C GLY A 11 -0.75 -14.98 -3.29
N LEU A 12 -1.64 -15.61 -2.50
CA LEU A 12 -1.45 -15.79 -1.04
C LEU A 12 -1.05 -17.23 -0.66
N THR A 13 -0.21 -17.88 -1.47
CA THR A 13 0.40 -19.15 -1.09
C THR A 13 1.87 -18.98 -0.69
N ARG A 14 2.09 -19.01 0.63
CA ARG A 14 3.29 -19.50 1.34
C ARG A 14 4.63 -18.79 1.03
N ALA A 15 4.92 -17.74 1.80
CA ALA A 15 6.30 -17.44 2.17
C ALA A 15 6.74 -18.38 3.32
N ALA A 16 7.16 -19.60 2.99
CA ALA A 16 7.99 -20.44 3.87
C ALA A 16 8.61 -21.59 3.08
N THR A 17 9.93 -21.49 2.84
CA THR A 17 10.90 -22.57 2.62
C THR A 17 10.56 -23.68 1.60
N ARG A 18 11.28 -23.73 0.47
CA ARG A 18 12.21 -24.82 0.08
C ARG A 18 12.76 -24.66 -1.36
N ARG A 19 14.10 -24.60 -1.41
CA ARG A 19 15.05 -25.26 -2.33
C ARG A 19 14.65 -25.51 -3.80
N ALA A 20 15.39 -24.83 -4.68
CA ALA A 20 16.11 -25.31 -5.87
C ALA A 20 15.54 -26.48 -6.70
N GLY A 21 15.43 -26.24 -8.02
CA GLY A 21 15.37 -27.29 -9.03
C GLY A 21 15.23 -26.72 -10.44
N LEU A 22 16.35 -26.62 -11.17
CA LEU A 22 16.43 -26.51 -12.62
C LEU A 22 15.70 -27.68 -13.30
N ALA A 23 14.94 -27.44 -14.38
CA ALA A 23 14.86 -28.35 -15.53
C ALA A 23 14.18 -27.65 -16.74
N ALA A 24 14.69 -27.98 -17.91
CA ALA A 24 14.45 -27.36 -19.20
C ALA A 24 13.34 -28.04 -20.03
N ALA A 25 12.82 -27.27 -21.00
CA ALA A 25 12.58 -27.61 -22.41
C ALA A 25 11.57 -28.69 -22.88
N LEU A 26 10.77 -28.23 -23.87
CA LEU A 26 10.32 -28.85 -25.14
C LEU A 26 9.08 -29.80 -25.21
N VAL A 27 8.09 -29.34 -26.01
CA VAL A 27 7.41 -29.99 -27.18
C VAL A 27 6.60 -31.28 -26.89
N THR A 28 5.30 -31.41 -27.22
CA THR A 28 4.76 -31.61 -28.58
C THR A 28 3.22 -31.54 -28.59
N SER A 29 2.70 -31.10 -29.73
CA SER A 29 1.32 -31.00 -30.27
C SER A 29 0.60 -32.32 -30.60
N LEU A 30 -0.74 -32.28 -30.71
CA LEU A 30 -1.64 -32.71 -31.84
C LEU A 30 -3.11 -32.88 -31.33
N LEU A 31 -4.08 -32.06 -31.79
CA LEU A 31 -4.98 -32.19 -32.96
C LEU A 31 -6.25 -33.03 -32.74
N THR A 32 -7.44 -32.41 -32.90
CA THR A 32 -8.56 -32.96 -33.69
C THR A 32 -9.40 -31.82 -34.30
N ALA A 33 -9.82 -32.06 -35.54
CA ALA A 33 -10.46 -31.13 -36.46
C ALA A 33 -12.00 -31.31 -36.51
N GLY A 34 -12.71 -30.26 -36.94
CA GLY A 34 -14.12 -30.31 -37.34
C GLY A 34 -14.42 -29.22 -38.37
N CYS A 35 -14.88 -29.61 -39.56
CA CYS A 35 -15.12 -28.78 -40.74
C CYS A 35 -16.42 -27.96 -40.66
N ALA A 36 -16.39 -26.70 -41.12
CA ALA A 36 -17.55 -25.97 -41.68
C ALA A 36 -17.07 -24.76 -42.53
N GLY A 37 -17.74 -24.49 -43.65
CA GLY A 37 -17.30 -23.65 -44.79
C GLY A 37 -17.18 -22.12 -44.57
N PRO A 38 -16.87 -21.36 -45.64
CA PRO A 38 -16.25 -20.04 -45.55
C PRO A 38 -17.25 -18.94 -45.18
N GLN A 39 -17.16 -18.45 -43.95
CA GLN A 39 -17.75 -17.18 -43.55
C GLN A 39 -16.69 -16.10 -43.68
N THR A 40 -16.98 -15.06 -44.46
CA THR A 40 -16.25 -13.79 -44.48
C THR A 40 -16.30 -13.21 -43.07
N ARG A 41 -15.28 -13.56 -42.26
CA ARG A 41 -15.17 -13.15 -40.87
C ARG A 41 -14.83 -11.67 -40.88
N ALA A 42 -15.78 -10.84 -40.46
CA ALA A 42 -15.50 -9.48 -40.03
C ALA A 42 -14.28 -9.53 -39.11
N GLU A 43 -13.21 -8.81 -39.47
CA GLU A 43 -12.01 -8.74 -38.66
C GLU A 43 -12.45 -8.29 -37.26
N PRO A 44 -12.23 -9.10 -36.21
CA PRO A 44 -12.48 -8.63 -34.86
C PRO A 44 -11.57 -7.42 -34.68
N LEU A 45 -12.16 -6.26 -34.35
CA LEU A 45 -11.42 -5.08 -33.88
C LEU A 45 -10.33 -5.59 -32.94
N ARG A 46 -9.06 -5.45 -33.34
CA ARG A 46 -7.94 -5.80 -32.49
C ARG A 46 -8.20 -5.09 -31.16
N PRO A 47 -8.30 -5.80 -30.02
CA PRO A 47 -8.33 -5.12 -28.74
C PRO A 47 -7.09 -4.25 -28.72
N ILE A 48 -7.25 -2.93 -28.58
CA ILE A 48 -6.13 -2.06 -28.27
C ILE A 48 -5.49 -2.71 -27.05
N ALA A 49 -4.29 -3.25 -27.20
CA ALA A 49 -3.55 -3.80 -26.08
C ALA A 49 -3.43 -2.66 -25.07
N ARG A 50 -4.23 -2.70 -24.00
CA ARG A 50 -4.12 -1.71 -22.94
C ARG A 50 -2.75 -1.98 -22.32
N GLY A 51 -1.79 -1.11 -22.64
CA GLY A 51 -0.46 -1.14 -22.02
C GLY A 51 -0.57 -1.02 -20.50
N PRO A 52 0.57 -1.03 -19.78
CA PRO A 52 0.61 -0.96 -18.33
C PRO A 52 -0.37 0.07 -17.73
N GLN A 53 -1.29 -0.40 -16.90
CA GLN A 53 -2.34 0.44 -16.30
C GLN A 53 -1.87 0.93 -14.94
N TRP A 54 -1.77 2.25 -14.82
CA TRP A 54 -1.40 2.95 -13.59
C TRP A 54 -2.31 4.15 -13.33
N PRO A 55 -3.63 3.92 -13.13
CA PRO A 55 -4.54 5.01 -12.83
C PRO A 55 -4.30 5.56 -11.42
N VAL A 56 -4.44 6.88 -11.29
CA VAL A 56 -4.52 7.56 -10.01
C VAL A 56 -5.99 7.63 -9.59
N LYS A 57 -6.28 7.23 -8.37
CA LYS A 57 -7.64 7.16 -7.82
C LYS A 57 -7.66 7.60 -6.36
N SER A 58 -8.84 7.93 -5.87
CA SER A 58 -9.15 8.02 -4.45
C SER A 58 -10.32 7.10 -4.14
N ARG A 59 -10.40 6.60 -2.91
CA ARG A 59 -11.47 5.69 -2.47
C ARG A 59 -11.88 6.04 -1.05
N GLU A 60 -13.13 6.47 -0.88
CA GLU A 60 -13.64 6.93 0.41
C GLU A 60 -13.49 5.89 1.51
N HIS A 61 -13.74 4.61 1.23
CA HIS A 61 -13.70 3.56 2.25
C HIS A 61 -12.27 3.28 2.75
N VAL A 62 -11.27 3.45 1.88
CA VAL A 62 -9.86 3.36 2.25
C VAL A 62 -9.48 4.55 3.12
N ASP A 63 -9.89 5.77 2.72
CA ASP A 63 -9.72 6.98 3.51
C ASP A 63 -10.39 6.86 4.89
N LEU A 64 -11.64 6.40 4.96
CA LEU A 64 -12.42 6.23 6.19
C LEU A 64 -11.75 5.24 7.17
N TRP A 65 -11.26 4.12 6.64
CA TRP A 65 -10.58 3.11 7.44
C TRP A 65 -9.28 3.65 8.04
N LEU A 66 -8.44 4.25 7.20
CA LEU A 66 -7.16 4.83 7.64
C LEU A 66 -7.37 6.09 8.50
N HIS A 67 -8.43 6.85 8.27
CA HIS A 67 -8.89 7.92 9.16
C HIS A 67 -9.13 7.39 10.58
N GLY A 68 -9.87 6.28 10.70
CA GLY A 68 -10.10 5.64 11.99
C GLY A 68 -8.80 5.26 12.70
N PHE A 69 -7.86 4.61 12.01
CA PHE A 69 -6.56 4.26 12.59
C PHE A 69 -5.72 5.50 12.93
N ALA A 70 -5.71 6.53 12.09
CA ALA A 70 -4.98 7.77 12.36
C ALA A 70 -5.48 8.51 13.62
N LEU A 71 -6.76 8.38 13.96
CA LEU A 71 -7.33 8.94 15.20
C LEU A 71 -7.06 8.08 16.44
N LEU A 72 -6.70 6.82 16.26
CA LEU A 72 -6.53 5.86 17.35
C LEU A 72 -5.05 5.58 17.66
N MET A 73 -4.19 5.54 16.65
CA MET A 73 -2.79 5.18 16.82
C MET A 73 -1.96 6.37 17.31
N THR A 74 -0.94 6.07 18.10
CA THR A 74 0.16 7.00 18.36
C THR A 74 1.29 6.61 17.44
N ASP A 75 1.51 7.38 16.39
CA ASP A 75 2.55 7.10 15.42
C ASP A 75 3.93 7.47 16.00
N THR A 76 4.72 6.45 16.33
CA THR A 76 6.08 6.59 16.85
C THR A 76 7.14 6.21 15.83
N ALA A 77 6.77 5.98 14.56
CA ALA A 77 7.73 5.62 13.53
C ALA A 77 8.62 6.82 13.17
N THR A 78 9.86 6.54 12.78
CA THR A 78 10.81 7.59 12.36
C THR A 78 10.26 8.35 11.16
N VAL A 79 9.79 7.61 10.16
CA VAL A 79 8.97 8.14 9.07
C VAL A 79 7.52 7.88 9.47
N PRO A 80 6.70 8.93 9.61
CA PRO A 80 5.34 8.75 10.10
C PRO A 80 4.48 8.08 9.02
N LEU A 81 3.74 7.07 9.44
CA LEU A 81 2.69 6.43 8.66
C LEU A 81 1.52 7.39 8.40
N PHE A 82 1.10 8.14 9.42
CA PHE A 82 0.01 9.10 9.30
C PHE A 82 0.54 10.53 9.25
N ALA A 83 -0.15 11.42 8.54
CA ALA A 83 0.22 12.84 8.55
C ALA A 83 0.17 13.40 9.98
N ARG A 84 1.27 14.04 10.41
CA ARG A 84 1.53 14.37 11.84
C ARG A 84 0.43 15.18 12.51
N ASP A 85 -0.23 16.06 11.77
CA ASP A 85 -1.29 16.96 12.22
C ASP A 85 -2.70 16.46 11.88
N TYR A 86 -2.83 15.27 11.27
CA TYR A 86 -4.11 14.77 10.76
C TYR A 86 -5.19 14.68 11.85
N ALA A 87 -4.88 14.02 12.97
CA ALA A 87 -5.85 13.84 14.06
C ALA A 87 -6.26 15.18 14.70
N GLN A 88 -5.33 16.12 14.81
CA GLN A 88 -5.60 17.47 15.29
C GLN A 88 -6.50 18.23 14.31
N HIS A 89 -6.19 18.18 13.02
CA HIS A 89 -6.99 18.83 11.98
C HIS A 89 -8.43 18.29 11.95
N VAL A 90 -8.61 16.97 11.98
CA VAL A 90 -9.94 16.34 12.08
C VAL A 90 -10.69 16.84 13.31
N THR A 91 -10.03 16.90 14.47
CA THR A 91 -10.65 17.36 15.72
C THR A 91 -11.14 18.81 15.60
N ILE A 92 -10.30 19.69 15.05
CA ILE A 92 -10.67 21.10 14.79
C ILE A 92 -11.86 21.16 13.85
N GLU A 93 -11.86 20.36 12.79
CA GLU A 93 -12.91 20.39 11.77
C GLU A 93 -14.25 19.85 12.29
N LYS A 94 -14.23 18.78 13.09
CA LYS A 94 -15.43 18.27 13.76
C LYS A 94 -16.00 19.28 14.74
N ASN A 95 -15.15 19.95 15.52
CA ASN A 95 -15.56 21.00 16.44
C ASN A 95 -16.18 22.19 15.70
N ARG A 96 -15.58 22.62 14.58
CA ARG A 96 -16.11 23.68 13.71
C ARG A 96 -17.52 23.38 13.20
N ARG A 97 -17.80 22.10 12.91
CA ARG A 97 -19.11 21.63 12.44
C ARG A 97 -20.08 21.23 13.55
N GLY A 98 -19.64 21.24 14.82
CA GLY A 98 -20.44 20.74 15.94
C GLY A 98 -20.80 19.25 15.84
N VAL A 99 -19.95 18.43 15.20
CA VAL A 99 -20.22 17.00 14.99
C VAL A 99 -19.54 16.15 16.04
N TYR A 100 -20.31 15.26 16.66
CA TYR A 100 -19.83 14.21 17.56
C TYR A 100 -20.40 12.86 17.14
N SER A 101 -19.53 11.85 17.05
CA SER A 101 -19.87 10.51 16.54
C SER A 101 -19.60 9.39 17.55
N ALA A 102 -20.04 8.18 17.19
CA ALA A 102 -19.73 6.98 17.92
C ALA A 102 -18.21 6.72 18.01
N LEU A 103 -17.43 7.11 17.00
CA LEU A 103 -15.97 6.96 17.02
C LEU A 103 -15.34 7.82 18.13
N ASP A 104 -15.82 9.04 18.34
CA ASP A 104 -15.33 9.91 19.42
C ASP A 104 -15.61 9.30 20.79
N SER A 105 -16.84 8.80 20.98
CA SER A 105 -17.24 8.16 22.23
C SER A 105 -16.49 6.86 22.52
N ALA A 106 -16.13 6.10 21.48
CA ALA A 106 -15.44 4.82 21.60
C ALA A 106 -13.90 4.95 21.62
N ARG A 107 -13.37 6.14 21.35
CA ARG A 107 -11.95 6.39 21.07
C ARG A 107 -11.03 5.81 22.15
N SER A 108 -11.25 6.18 23.41
CA SER A 108 -10.40 5.76 24.53
C SER A 108 -10.30 4.24 24.68
N GLN A 109 -11.43 3.53 24.49
CA GLN A 109 -11.51 2.08 24.59
C GLN A 109 -10.85 1.37 23.39
N LEU A 110 -11.01 1.93 22.19
CA LEU A 110 -10.35 1.42 20.98
C LEU A 110 -8.83 1.65 21.04
N GLN A 111 -8.39 2.82 21.52
CA GLN A 111 -6.97 3.13 21.77
C GLN A 111 -6.37 2.21 22.83
N ALA A 112 -7.09 1.91 23.91
CA ALA A 112 -6.66 0.94 24.90
C ALA A 112 -6.50 -0.46 24.29
N SER A 113 -7.42 -0.86 23.41
CA SER A 113 -7.35 -2.15 22.72
C SER A 113 -6.11 -2.28 21.83
N LEU A 114 -5.78 -1.24 21.05
CA LEU A 114 -4.58 -1.21 20.20
C LEU A 114 -3.30 -1.29 21.03
N ARG A 115 -3.19 -0.49 22.10
CA ARG A 115 -2.02 -0.50 23.00
C ARG A 115 -1.80 -1.86 23.68
N GLN A 116 -2.88 -2.54 24.06
CA GLN A 116 -2.81 -3.87 24.67
C GLN A 116 -2.50 -4.97 23.65
N ARG A 117 -2.85 -4.76 22.37
CA ARG A 117 -2.78 -5.78 21.32
C ARG A 117 -2.20 -5.18 20.03
N PRO A 118 -0.87 -5.02 19.95
CA PRO A 118 -0.21 -4.41 18.79
C PRO A 118 -0.46 -5.14 17.46
N VAL A 119 -0.86 -6.42 17.50
CA VAL A 119 -1.24 -7.18 16.28
C VAL A 119 -2.35 -6.50 15.49
N LEU A 120 -3.22 -5.74 16.15
CA LEU A 120 -4.33 -5.01 15.52
C LEU A 120 -3.86 -3.86 14.63
N GLU A 121 -2.65 -3.34 14.82
CA GLU A 121 -2.06 -2.30 13.95
C GLU A 121 -1.83 -2.84 12.52
N GLY A 122 -1.57 -4.14 12.38
CA GLY A 122 -1.42 -4.80 11.07
C GLY A 122 -2.66 -4.67 10.18
N ALA A 123 -3.84 -4.49 10.76
CA ALA A 123 -5.10 -4.37 10.04
C ALA A 123 -5.34 -2.99 9.40
N GLN A 124 -4.46 -2.01 9.61
CA GLN A 124 -4.63 -0.64 9.09
C GLN A 124 -4.76 -0.57 7.56
N PHE A 125 -4.22 -1.54 6.83
CA PHE A 125 -4.29 -1.56 5.36
C PHE A 125 -5.30 -2.56 4.80
N LEU A 126 -6.11 -3.18 5.67
CA LEU A 126 -7.12 -4.16 5.29
C LEU A 126 -8.13 -3.60 4.26
N ALA A 127 -8.46 -2.31 4.34
CA ALA A 127 -9.41 -1.69 3.41
C ALA A 127 -8.95 -1.72 1.93
N LEU A 128 -7.65 -1.88 1.66
CA LEU A 128 -7.11 -1.96 0.29
C LEU A 128 -7.52 -3.24 -0.44
N TYR A 129 -7.90 -4.28 0.29
CA TYR A 129 -8.39 -5.53 -0.30
C TYR A 129 -9.84 -5.43 -0.79
N PHE A 130 -10.59 -4.41 -0.36
CA PHE A 130 -12.01 -4.26 -0.71
C PHE A 130 -12.21 -3.20 -1.80
N GLY A 131 -13.20 -3.42 -2.66
CA GLY A 131 -13.57 -2.49 -3.73
C GLY A 131 -14.45 -1.34 -3.25
N SER A 132 -15.22 -1.53 -2.17
CA SER A 132 -16.15 -0.52 -1.65
C SER A 132 -16.47 -0.67 -0.17
N TRP A 133 -17.06 0.37 0.44
CA TRP A 133 -17.54 0.32 1.83
C TRP A 133 -18.63 -0.75 2.07
N PRO A 134 -19.70 -0.86 1.25
CA PRO A 134 -20.72 -1.89 1.46
C PRO A 134 -20.16 -3.32 1.35
N GLU A 135 -19.22 -3.55 0.44
CA GLU A 135 -18.53 -4.84 0.31
C GLU A 135 -17.75 -5.17 1.59
N MET A 136 -17.00 -4.20 2.13
CA MET A 136 -16.25 -4.37 3.37
C MET A 136 -17.19 -4.63 4.57
N GLN A 137 -18.28 -3.88 4.71
CA GLN A 137 -19.28 -4.12 5.75
C GLN A 137 -19.89 -5.53 5.63
N GLN A 138 -20.21 -5.96 4.41
CA GLN A 138 -20.74 -7.29 4.14
C GLN A 138 -19.73 -8.39 4.49
N ALA A 139 -18.44 -8.19 4.23
CA ALA A 139 -17.38 -9.09 4.63
C ALA A 139 -17.29 -9.26 6.16
N PHE A 140 -17.35 -8.15 6.91
CA PHE A 140 -17.38 -8.20 8.37
C PHE A 140 -18.65 -8.83 8.92
N GLU A 141 -19.78 -8.70 8.23
CA GLU A 141 -21.02 -9.39 8.61
C GLU A 141 -20.91 -10.91 8.42
N TYR A 142 -20.27 -11.38 7.33
CA TYR A 142 -19.96 -12.80 7.18
C TYR A 142 -18.99 -13.27 8.26
N PHE A 143 -17.95 -12.49 8.55
CA PHE A 143 -16.98 -12.77 9.60
C PHE A 143 -17.63 -12.91 10.98
N ARG A 144 -18.59 -12.04 11.29
CA ARG A 144 -19.41 -12.10 12.51
C ARG A 144 -20.23 -13.37 12.58
N LYS A 145 -20.99 -13.68 11.51
CA LYS A 145 -21.86 -14.88 11.46
C LYS A 145 -21.10 -16.19 11.57
N ALA A 146 -19.89 -16.22 11.01
CA ALA A 146 -19.02 -17.39 11.03
C ALA A 146 -18.13 -17.46 12.28
N GLU A 147 -18.23 -16.49 13.21
CA GLU A 147 -17.35 -16.35 14.38
C GLU A 147 -15.85 -16.37 14.05
N GLY A 148 -15.49 -15.98 12.83
CA GLY A 148 -14.13 -16.02 12.30
C GLY A 148 -13.64 -17.39 11.80
N ASP A 149 -14.49 -18.43 11.78
CA ASP A 149 -14.15 -19.74 11.21
C ASP A 149 -14.55 -19.82 9.73
N PRO A 150 -13.59 -19.90 8.78
CA PRO A 150 -13.88 -20.05 7.36
C PRO A 150 -14.80 -21.24 7.04
N ARG A 151 -14.72 -22.33 7.82
CA ARG A 151 -15.45 -23.57 7.55
C ARG A 151 -16.96 -23.44 7.77
N GLN A 152 -17.40 -22.41 8.50
CA GLN A 152 -18.82 -22.13 8.75
C GLN A 152 -19.53 -21.52 7.53
N ALA A 153 -18.79 -21.02 6.54
CA ALA A 153 -19.36 -20.53 5.30
C ALA A 153 -19.44 -21.65 4.25
N SER A 154 -20.56 -21.75 3.55
CA SER A 154 -20.74 -22.74 2.47
C SER A 154 -20.14 -22.32 1.13
N ASN A 155 -19.86 -21.02 0.94
CA ASN A 155 -19.32 -20.46 -0.30
C ASN A 155 -17.81 -20.23 -0.18
N ARG A 156 -17.02 -20.86 -1.06
CA ARG A 156 -15.55 -20.74 -1.12
C ARG A 156 -15.04 -19.30 -1.16
N ASP A 157 -15.69 -18.39 -1.87
CA ASP A 157 -15.29 -16.97 -1.89
C ASP A 157 -15.45 -16.33 -0.51
N VAL A 158 -16.55 -16.64 0.19
CA VAL A 158 -16.81 -16.16 1.55
C VAL A 158 -15.85 -16.81 2.56
N GLN A 159 -15.54 -18.10 2.42
CA GLN A 159 -14.53 -18.77 3.24
C GLN A 159 -13.18 -18.06 3.15
N GLN A 160 -12.76 -17.66 1.94
CA GLN A 160 -11.50 -16.97 1.72
C GLN A 160 -11.48 -15.59 2.39
N VAL A 161 -12.57 -14.83 2.29
CA VAL A 161 -12.69 -13.53 2.95
C VAL A 161 -12.60 -13.68 4.47
N ILE A 162 -13.30 -14.67 5.04
CA ILE A 162 -13.23 -14.97 6.47
C ILE A 162 -11.81 -15.36 6.87
N ALA A 163 -11.09 -16.14 6.05
CA ALA A 163 -9.73 -16.55 6.34
C ALA A 163 -8.76 -15.35 6.41
N VAL A 164 -8.88 -14.41 5.47
CA VAL A 164 -8.07 -13.17 5.48
C VAL A 164 -8.36 -12.33 6.73
N LEU A 165 -9.64 -12.18 7.10
CA LEU A 165 -10.03 -11.46 8.31
C LEU A 165 -9.58 -12.18 9.58
N ALA A 166 -9.63 -13.51 9.62
CA ALA A 166 -9.20 -14.32 10.75
C ALA A 166 -7.68 -14.28 10.96
N GLU A 167 -6.90 -14.11 9.89
CA GLU A 167 -5.45 -13.88 9.98
C GLU A 167 -5.12 -12.56 10.69
N GLN A 168 -5.90 -11.50 10.40
CA GLN A 168 -5.73 -10.19 11.03
C GLN A 168 -6.34 -10.11 12.43
N PHE A 169 -7.42 -10.88 12.69
CA PHE A 169 -8.17 -10.87 13.95
C PHE A 169 -8.35 -12.30 14.51
N PRO A 170 -7.26 -12.95 14.94
CA PRO A 170 -7.28 -14.36 15.30
C PRO A 170 -8.04 -14.64 16.61
N ARG A 171 -7.95 -13.75 17.60
CA ARG A 171 -8.57 -13.96 18.93
C ARG A 171 -9.99 -13.40 18.97
N LYS A 172 -10.82 -13.89 19.89
CA LYS A 172 -12.21 -13.44 20.05
C LYS A 172 -12.27 -11.94 20.29
N GLU A 173 -11.40 -11.43 21.15
CA GLU A 173 -11.32 -10.02 21.51
C GLU A 173 -10.91 -9.17 20.30
N ASP A 174 -10.08 -9.71 19.39
CA ASP A 174 -9.63 -9.02 18.18
C ASP A 174 -10.79 -8.87 17.19
N ARG A 175 -11.62 -9.92 17.08
CA ARG A 175 -12.86 -9.87 16.30
C ARG A 175 -13.86 -8.89 16.88
N GLU A 176 -14.05 -8.87 18.19
CA GLU A 176 -14.92 -7.91 18.86
C GLU A 176 -14.45 -6.47 18.63
N PHE A 177 -13.14 -6.22 18.69
CA PHE A 177 -12.55 -4.94 18.30
C PHE A 177 -12.91 -4.59 16.85
N ALA A 178 -12.67 -5.49 15.90
CA ALA A 178 -12.87 -5.22 14.47
C ALA A 178 -14.34 -4.93 14.14
N LEU A 179 -15.27 -5.71 14.70
CA LEU A 179 -16.71 -5.51 14.52
C LEU A 179 -17.18 -4.20 15.13
N ARG A 180 -16.67 -3.85 16.32
CA ARG A 180 -16.95 -2.54 16.92
C ARG A 180 -16.38 -1.41 16.07
N PHE A 181 -15.16 -1.57 15.57
CA PHE A 181 -14.48 -0.56 14.77
C PHE A 181 -15.26 -0.25 13.48
N VAL A 182 -15.67 -1.27 12.74
CA VAL A 182 -16.52 -1.12 11.54
C VAL A 182 -17.83 -0.40 11.87
N ARG A 183 -18.47 -0.76 12.99
CA ARG A 183 -19.72 -0.12 13.42
C ARG A 183 -19.54 1.37 13.74
N VAL A 184 -18.49 1.75 14.46
CA VAL A 184 -18.26 3.17 14.79
C VAL A 184 -17.83 3.97 13.57
N LEU A 185 -17.12 3.36 12.61
CA LEU A 185 -16.78 3.98 11.33
C LEU A 185 -18.00 4.20 10.44
N ALA A 186 -19.00 3.31 10.49
CA ALA A 186 -20.25 3.53 9.76
C ALA A 186 -20.99 4.78 10.26
N ASP A 187 -21.02 5.01 11.58
CA ASP A 187 -21.59 6.23 12.16
C ASP A 187 -20.71 7.47 11.88
N GLU A 188 -19.38 7.34 11.94
CA GLU A 188 -18.44 8.42 11.55
C GLU A 188 -18.65 8.84 10.09
N GLN A 189 -18.81 7.88 9.18
CA GLN A 189 -19.10 8.12 7.77
C GLN A 189 -20.40 8.92 7.62
N ALA A 190 -21.48 8.45 8.24
CA ALA A 190 -22.80 9.04 8.11
C ALA A 190 -22.89 10.45 8.69
N ARG A 191 -22.18 10.72 9.80
CA ARG A 191 -22.26 12.02 10.51
C ARG A 191 -21.24 13.04 10.05
N PHE A 192 -20.06 12.61 9.61
CA PHE A 192 -18.93 13.50 9.36
C PHE A 192 -18.17 13.17 8.08
N HIS A 193 -17.58 11.98 8.01
CA HIS A 193 -16.47 11.73 7.11
C HIS A 193 -16.88 11.80 5.63
N HIS A 194 -18.07 11.31 5.26
CA HIS A 194 -18.51 11.34 3.86
C HIS A 194 -18.60 12.77 3.31
N ALA A 195 -19.34 13.64 4.01
CA ALA A 195 -19.51 15.04 3.60
C ALA A 195 -18.16 15.77 3.56
N TRP A 196 -17.33 15.58 4.58
CA TRP A 196 -16.00 16.15 4.64
C TRP A 196 -15.07 15.63 3.53
N TRP A 197 -15.14 14.35 3.18
CA TRP A 197 -14.36 13.74 2.12
C TRP A 197 -14.73 14.29 0.73
N LEU A 198 -16.02 14.55 0.46
CA LEU A 198 -16.48 15.19 -0.77
C LEU A 198 -16.01 16.65 -0.89
N GLU A 199 -15.97 17.38 0.22
CA GLU A 199 -15.41 18.74 0.25
C GLU A 199 -13.91 18.74 -0.02
N GLU A 200 -13.18 17.83 0.62
CA GLU A 200 -11.73 17.74 0.47
C GLU A 200 -11.30 17.28 -0.92
N GLN A 201 -12.09 16.42 -1.57
CA GLN A 201 -11.89 16.11 -2.99
C GLN A 201 -11.93 17.35 -3.87
N ARG A 202 -12.92 18.21 -3.65
CA ARG A 202 -13.07 19.46 -4.39
C ARG A 202 -11.91 20.40 -4.09
N ALA A 203 -11.55 20.55 -2.81
CA ALA A 203 -10.43 21.40 -2.39
C ALA A 203 -9.08 20.92 -2.99
N ARG A 204 -8.89 19.61 -3.15
CA ARG A 204 -7.64 19.00 -3.61
C ARG A 204 -7.62 18.65 -5.10
N THR A 205 -8.64 19.06 -5.87
CA THR A 205 -8.73 18.74 -7.31
C THR A 205 -7.49 19.18 -8.07
N ALA A 206 -6.95 20.38 -7.78
CA ALA A 206 -5.73 20.86 -8.42
C ALA A 206 -4.49 20.02 -8.06
N GLY A 207 -4.34 19.63 -6.79
CA GLY A 207 -3.26 18.74 -6.34
C GLY A 207 -3.36 17.35 -6.97
N PHE A 208 -4.58 16.80 -7.06
CA PHE A 208 -4.85 15.53 -7.75
C PHE A 208 -4.43 15.60 -9.23
N ALA A 209 -4.87 16.63 -9.95
CA ALA A 209 -4.57 16.78 -11.37
C ALA A 209 -3.07 16.96 -11.64
N ALA A 210 -2.38 17.74 -10.80
CA ALA A 210 -0.93 17.91 -10.87
C ALA A 210 -0.19 16.58 -10.62
N PHE A 211 -0.64 15.81 -9.62
CA PHE A 211 -0.09 14.50 -9.32
C PHE A 211 -0.26 13.53 -10.49
N ASP A 212 -1.49 13.38 -11.02
CA ASP A 212 -1.75 12.48 -12.14
C ASP A 212 -0.95 12.92 -13.38
N SER A 213 -0.93 14.21 -13.69
CA SER A 213 -0.12 14.73 -14.81
C SER A 213 1.36 14.40 -14.66
N LEU A 214 1.96 14.67 -13.49
CA LEU A 214 3.37 14.40 -13.20
C LEU A 214 3.69 12.90 -13.23
N TRP A 215 2.77 12.08 -12.71
CA TRP A 215 2.86 10.63 -12.74
C TRP A 215 2.85 10.09 -14.17
N GLN A 216 1.84 10.46 -14.97
CA GLN A 216 1.66 9.92 -16.32
C GLN A 216 2.75 10.37 -17.29
N SER A 217 3.22 11.62 -17.16
CA SER A 217 4.11 12.25 -18.14
C SER A 217 5.60 12.07 -17.84
N ARG A 218 6.02 12.02 -16.56
CA ARG A 218 7.43 12.00 -16.18
C ARG A 218 7.81 10.76 -15.39
N TRP A 219 7.13 10.50 -14.27
CA TRP A 219 7.58 9.49 -13.31
C TRP A 219 7.35 8.06 -13.79
N ARG A 220 6.14 7.74 -14.25
CA ARG A 220 5.81 6.40 -14.73
C ARG A 220 6.68 5.99 -15.92
N PRO A 221 6.83 6.80 -17.01
CA PRO A 221 7.69 6.41 -18.12
C PRO A 221 9.14 6.19 -17.68
N ALA A 222 9.68 7.06 -16.81
CA ALA A 222 11.05 6.92 -16.31
C ALA A 222 11.24 5.66 -15.45
N LEU A 223 10.26 5.30 -14.62
CA LEU A 223 10.34 4.15 -13.73
C LEU A 223 9.91 2.83 -14.38
N GLN A 224 9.31 2.86 -15.58
CA GLN A 224 8.75 1.67 -16.22
C GLN A 224 9.75 0.50 -16.37
N PRO A 225 11.03 0.71 -16.74
CA PRO A 225 12.01 -0.39 -16.80
C PRO A 225 12.17 -1.09 -15.46
N TYR A 226 12.32 -0.30 -14.39
CA TYR A 226 12.43 -0.80 -13.02
C TYR A 226 11.16 -1.54 -12.58
N LEU A 227 9.99 -0.96 -12.83
CA LEU A 227 8.70 -1.54 -12.47
C LEU A 227 8.45 -2.87 -13.20
N ASN A 228 8.87 -2.98 -14.47
CA ASN A 228 8.78 -4.24 -15.21
C ASN A 228 9.72 -5.31 -14.62
N HIS A 229 10.98 -4.96 -14.38
CA HIS A 229 11.98 -5.88 -13.85
C HIS A 229 11.59 -6.43 -12.46
N THR A 230 11.02 -5.57 -11.62
CA THR A 230 10.57 -5.93 -10.26
C THR A 230 9.18 -6.57 -10.22
N GLN A 231 8.60 -6.92 -11.37
CA GLN A 231 7.26 -7.53 -11.50
C GLN A 231 6.11 -6.64 -10.97
N GLN A 232 6.36 -5.34 -10.92
CA GLN A 232 5.40 -4.30 -10.55
C GLN A 232 4.84 -3.67 -11.84
N THR A 233 4.49 -4.47 -12.85
CA THR A 233 4.16 -3.95 -14.19
C THR A 233 2.91 -3.08 -14.20
N ASN A 234 1.90 -3.42 -13.39
CA ASN A 234 0.64 -2.68 -13.28
C ASN A 234 0.33 -2.36 -11.82
N GLY A 235 -0.44 -1.30 -11.61
CA GLY A 235 -0.94 -1.00 -10.27
C GLY A 235 -1.95 0.14 -10.22
N ASP A 236 -2.57 0.32 -9.06
CA ASP A 236 -3.37 1.51 -8.77
C ASP A 236 -2.59 2.40 -7.80
N LEU A 237 -2.52 3.70 -8.09
CA LEU A 237 -2.10 4.71 -7.11
C LEU A 237 -3.34 5.24 -6.40
N LEU A 238 -3.46 4.95 -5.11
CA LEU A 238 -4.54 5.39 -4.25
C LEU A 238 -4.06 6.55 -3.39
N LEU A 239 -4.65 7.71 -3.61
CA LEU A 239 -4.40 8.90 -2.80
C LEU A 239 -5.27 8.84 -1.54
N VAL A 240 -4.61 8.90 -0.38
CA VAL A 240 -5.23 8.79 0.94
C VAL A 240 -4.79 9.98 1.79
N ARG A 241 -5.75 10.65 2.43
CA ARG A 241 -5.52 11.90 3.17
C ARG A 241 -4.84 11.68 4.51
N ALA A 242 -5.14 10.55 5.15
CA ALA A 242 -4.59 10.22 6.46
C ALA A 242 -3.10 9.86 6.40
N LEU A 243 -2.60 9.41 5.24
CA LEU A 243 -1.24 8.91 5.11
C LEU A 243 -0.19 10.04 5.08
N GLY A 244 0.94 9.75 5.70
CA GLY A 244 2.13 10.59 5.76
C GLY A 244 3.23 10.07 4.84
N GLY A 245 4.44 9.98 5.40
CA GLY A 245 5.67 9.70 4.67
C GLY A 245 5.82 8.27 4.19
N GLU A 246 5.32 7.31 4.96
CA GLU A 246 5.55 5.87 4.74
C GLU A 246 4.76 5.34 3.53
N GLY A 247 3.45 5.58 3.46
CA GLY A 247 2.59 4.94 2.47
C GLY A 247 2.40 3.44 2.71
N ARG A 248 1.88 2.73 1.70
CA ARG A 248 1.85 1.26 1.66
C ARG A 248 1.63 0.69 0.27
N ALA A 249 2.42 -0.31 -0.10
CA ALA A 249 2.14 -1.24 -1.20
C ALA A 249 1.47 -2.52 -0.69
N VAL A 250 0.40 -2.96 -1.36
CA VAL A 250 -0.20 -4.29 -1.17
C VAL A 250 -0.36 -5.01 -2.51
N PRO A 251 -0.17 -6.34 -2.56
CA PRO A 251 -0.49 -7.11 -3.75
C PRO A 251 -2.01 -7.13 -3.97
N ALA A 252 -2.42 -6.96 -5.23
CA ALA A 252 -3.83 -6.90 -5.66
C ALA A 252 -4.11 -7.89 -6.81
N GLY A 253 -3.55 -9.10 -6.71
CA GLY A 253 -3.59 -10.13 -7.75
C GLY A 253 -2.18 -10.56 -8.17
N ARG A 254 -2.06 -11.34 -9.26
CA ARG A 254 -0.76 -11.89 -9.71
C ARG A 254 0.22 -10.84 -10.25
N SER A 255 -0.25 -9.72 -10.78
CA SER A 255 0.61 -8.71 -11.44
C SER A 255 0.06 -7.28 -11.29
N LEU A 256 -0.77 -7.07 -10.28
CA LEU A 256 -1.36 -5.77 -9.94
C LEU A 256 -0.99 -5.48 -8.49
N SER A 257 -0.42 -4.30 -8.24
CA SER A 257 -0.15 -3.80 -6.90
C SER A 257 -0.98 -2.55 -6.62
N GLN A 258 -1.46 -2.38 -5.39
CA GLN A 258 -2.10 -1.14 -4.95
C GLN A 258 -1.14 -0.37 -4.06
N TYR A 259 -0.91 0.90 -4.36
CA TYR A 259 -0.08 1.79 -3.57
C TYR A 259 -0.94 2.86 -2.95
N ALA A 260 -1.07 2.84 -1.64
CA ALA A 260 -1.67 3.91 -0.88
C ALA A 260 -0.59 4.94 -0.53
N VAL A 261 -0.75 6.17 -0.99
CA VAL A 261 0.18 7.28 -0.75
C VAL A 261 -0.57 8.51 -0.27
N ALA A 262 0.16 9.47 0.30
CA ALA A 262 -0.41 10.72 0.79
C ALA A 262 -1.17 11.47 -0.34
N TRP A 263 -2.34 12.02 -0.02
CA TRP A 263 -3.08 12.84 -0.97
C TRP A 263 -2.54 14.29 -0.95
N PRO A 264 -1.94 14.78 -2.05
CA PRO A 264 -1.42 16.14 -2.12
C PRO A 264 -2.52 17.18 -1.89
N ALA A 265 -2.23 18.18 -1.06
CA ALA A 265 -3.16 19.27 -0.75
C ALA A 265 -3.21 20.31 -1.89
N SER A 266 -2.08 20.52 -2.56
CA SER A 266 -1.89 21.51 -3.62
C SER A 266 -0.98 20.95 -4.73
N PRO A 267 -0.92 21.60 -5.91
CA PRO A 267 0.01 21.22 -6.96
C PRO A 267 1.48 21.14 -6.50
N ASP A 268 1.91 22.07 -5.64
CA ASP A 268 3.28 22.13 -5.14
C ASP A 268 3.64 20.90 -4.28
N SER A 269 2.65 20.27 -3.66
CA SER A 269 2.82 19.05 -2.86
C SER A 269 2.72 17.75 -3.67
N ALA A 270 2.42 17.82 -4.97
CA ALA A 270 2.20 16.62 -5.80
C ALA A 270 3.42 15.71 -5.87
N GLU A 271 4.62 16.28 -6.02
CA GLU A 271 5.83 15.48 -6.15
C GLU A 271 6.22 14.78 -4.84
N VAL A 272 5.89 15.38 -3.70
CA VAL A 272 6.10 14.75 -2.39
C VAL A 272 5.36 13.42 -2.27
N ALA A 273 4.12 13.36 -2.75
CA ALA A 273 3.35 12.11 -2.75
C ALA A 273 3.98 11.03 -3.67
N LEU A 274 4.73 11.43 -4.70
CA LEU A 274 5.49 10.50 -5.55
C LEU A 274 6.77 9.98 -4.87
N PHE A 275 7.35 10.73 -3.92
CA PHE A 275 8.43 10.19 -3.09
C PHE A 275 7.96 9.05 -2.19
N THR A 276 6.72 9.11 -1.68
CA THR A 276 6.10 7.98 -0.97
C THR A 276 5.93 6.78 -1.89
N PHE A 277 5.49 6.98 -3.15
CA PHE A 277 5.40 5.89 -4.12
C PHE A 277 6.76 5.22 -4.34
N VAL A 278 7.82 6.00 -4.58
CA VAL A 278 9.15 5.44 -4.86
C VAL A 278 9.78 4.76 -3.65
N HIS A 279 9.50 5.23 -2.44
CA HIS A 279 9.85 4.54 -1.20
C HIS A 279 9.22 3.15 -1.14
N GLU A 280 7.92 3.03 -1.39
CA GLU A 280 7.23 1.75 -1.38
C GLU A 280 7.65 0.85 -2.56
N ALA A 281 7.84 1.42 -3.75
CA ALA A 281 8.27 0.69 -4.94
C ALA A 281 9.69 0.10 -4.81
N ALA A 282 10.50 0.61 -3.87
CA ALA A 282 11.81 0.06 -3.53
C ALA A 282 11.74 -1.24 -2.69
N SER A 283 10.55 -1.65 -2.23
CA SER A 283 10.37 -2.82 -1.38
C SER A 283 10.99 -4.12 -1.93
N PRO A 284 10.87 -4.49 -3.22
CA PRO A 284 11.47 -5.73 -3.72
C PRO A 284 12.99 -5.76 -3.58
N VAL A 285 13.69 -4.67 -3.96
CA VAL A 285 15.15 -4.60 -3.87
C VAL A 285 15.64 -4.48 -2.42
N ALA A 286 14.89 -3.76 -1.58
CA ALA A 286 15.15 -3.67 -0.15
C ALA A 286 15.03 -5.03 0.53
N ALA A 287 13.99 -5.81 0.18
CA ALA A 287 13.78 -7.14 0.73
C ALA A 287 14.90 -8.11 0.39
N VAL A 288 15.36 -8.13 -0.87
CA VAL A 288 16.51 -8.97 -1.26
C VAL A 288 17.77 -8.54 -0.51
N ALA A 289 18.07 -7.24 -0.48
CA ALA A 289 19.25 -6.74 0.19
C ALA A 289 19.27 -7.06 1.69
N VAL A 290 18.14 -6.95 2.39
CA VAL A 290 18.04 -7.29 3.82
C VAL A 290 18.12 -8.80 4.03
N ASN A 291 17.34 -9.59 3.28
CA ASN A 291 17.23 -11.03 3.52
C ASN A 291 18.53 -11.79 3.21
N ASP A 292 19.25 -11.38 2.17
CA ASP A 292 20.50 -12.05 1.75
C ASP A 292 21.67 -11.80 2.71
N HIS A 293 21.60 -10.75 3.53
CA HIS A 293 22.70 -10.32 4.39
C HIS A 293 22.42 -10.53 5.89
N LEU A 294 21.30 -11.15 6.24
CA LEU A 294 20.97 -11.49 7.62
C LEU A 294 21.13 -12.98 7.88
N THR A 295 21.78 -13.30 8.99
CA THR A 295 21.84 -14.67 9.51
C THR A 295 20.47 -15.10 10.08
N PRO A 296 20.18 -16.41 10.16
CA PRO A 296 18.98 -16.89 10.83
C PRO A 296 18.85 -16.48 12.30
N ALA A 297 19.96 -16.19 12.98
CA ALA A 297 19.95 -15.66 14.35
C ALA A 297 19.40 -14.23 14.37
N GLN A 298 19.95 -13.34 13.56
CA GLN A 298 19.52 -11.93 13.46
C GLN A 298 18.07 -11.80 12.99
N GLN A 299 17.60 -12.69 12.12
CA GLN A 299 16.18 -12.72 11.70
C GLN A 299 15.25 -13.03 12.89
N ARG A 300 15.63 -14.00 13.75
CA ARG A 300 14.85 -14.32 14.96
C ARG A 300 14.86 -13.19 15.99
N GLU A 301 15.91 -12.37 16.00
CA GLU A 301 16.01 -11.16 16.83
C GLU A 301 15.23 -9.95 16.26
N GLY A 302 14.54 -10.12 15.13
CA GLY A 302 13.72 -9.06 14.53
C GLY A 302 14.50 -7.98 13.78
N MET A 303 15.80 -8.19 13.52
CA MET A 303 16.65 -7.22 12.83
C MET A 303 16.17 -6.94 11.40
N GLY A 304 15.53 -7.92 10.75
CA GLY A 304 14.96 -7.77 9.40
C GLY A 304 13.91 -6.67 9.32
N ALA A 305 12.96 -6.62 10.27
CA ALA A 305 11.92 -5.60 10.28
C ALA A 305 12.50 -4.19 10.48
N LYS A 306 13.47 -4.05 11.40
CA LYS A 306 14.14 -2.78 11.67
C LYS A 306 14.92 -2.29 10.44
N LEU A 307 15.68 -3.17 9.78
CA LEU A 307 16.46 -2.81 8.61
C LEU A 307 15.58 -2.56 7.38
N MET A 308 14.42 -3.21 7.26
CA MET A 308 13.50 -3.01 6.15
C MET A 308 13.02 -1.54 6.07
N ALA A 309 12.56 -0.96 7.17
CA ALA A 309 12.11 0.43 7.19
C ALA A 309 13.21 1.40 6.73
N THR A 310 14.44 1.20 7.23
CA THR A 310 15.62 1.93 6.77
C THR A 310 15.91 1.68 5.29
N ALA A 311 15.84 0.42 4.85
CA ALA A 311 16.11 0.01 3.48
C ALA A 311 15.14 0.64 2.48
N LEU A 312 13.87 0.82 2.84
CA LEU A 312 12.89 1.51 1.97
C LEU A 312 13.25 2.98 1.75
N VAL A 313 13.63 3.71 2.80
CA VAL A 313 14.08 5.11 2.69
C VAL A 313 15.36 5.20 1.85
N ARG A 314 16.34 4.33 2.12
CA ARG A 314 17.62 4.31 1.38
C ARG A 314 17.41 3.90 -0.07
N GLY A 315 16.64 2.84 -0.32
CA GLY A 315 16.31 2.32 -1.64
C GLY A 315 15.53 3.32 -2.48
N GLY A 316 14.56 4.02 -1.89
CA GLY A 316 13.81 5.08 -2.57
C GLY A 316 14.71 6.24 -3.01
N ALA A 317 15.69 6.64 -2.18
CA ALA A 317 16.68 7.65 -2.55
C ALA A 317 17.57 7.20 -3.72
N LEU A 318 18.01 5.94 -3.75
CA LEU A 318 18.78 5.38 -4.87
C LEU A 318 17.94 5.31 -6.15
N LEU A 319 16.68 4.87 -6.04
CA LEU A 319 15.76 4.72 -7.16
C LEU A 319 15.43 6.07 -7.80
N VAL A 320 15.11 7.09 -6.99
CA VAL A 320 14.79 8.41 -7.53
C VAL A 320 16.03 9.09 -8.14
N ALA A 321 17.22 8.87 -7.57
CA ALA A 321 18.47 9.41 -8.10
C ALA A 321 18.82 8.82 -9.47
N LYS A 322 18.31 7.63 -9.82
CA LYS A 322 18.42 7.07 -11.18
C LYS A 322 17.50 7.70 -12.19
N VAL A 323 16.36 8.23 -11.75
CA VAL A 323 15.50 9.03 -12.62
C VAL A 323 16.11 10.41 -12.84
N ASP A 324 16.54 11.07 -11.77
CA ASP A 324 17.14 12.41 -11.79
C ASP A 324 17.90 12.66 -10.48
N ALA A 325 19.19 12.98 -10.57
CA ALA A 325 20.03 13.22 -9.40
C ALA A 325 19.51 14.37 -8.52
N ALA A 326 18.93 15.42 -9.11
CA ALA A 326 18.36 16.54 -8.36
C ALA A 326 17.12 16.12 -7.55
N LEU A 327 16.38 15.11 -8.02
CA LEU A 327 15.26 14.55 -7.25
C LEU A 327 15.74 13.75 -6.04
N GLY A 328 16.92 13.11 -6.10
CA GLY A 328 17.54 12.43 -4.95
C GLY A 328 17.77 13.38 -3.78
N GLU A 329 18.31 14.56 -4.07
CA GLU A 329 18.53 15.62 -3.08
C GLU A 329 17.22 16.15 -2.47
N ARG A 330 16.15 16.24 -3.25
CA ARG A 330 14.83 16.70 -2.76
C ARG A 330 14.10 15.62 -1.96
N TYR A 331 14.16 14.38 -2.41
CA TYR A 331 13.68 13.20 -1.67
C TYR A 331 14.34 13.14 -0.28
N ALA A 332 15.67 13.28 -0.23
CA ALA A 332 16.42 13.22 1.01
C ALA A 332 16.01 14.34 1.99
N ARG A 333 15.87 15.58 1.52
CA ARG A 333 15.36 16.70 2.35
C ARG A 333 13.98 16.40 2.91
N TRP A 334 13.10 15.84 2.08
CA TRP A 334 11.74 15.54 2.50
C TRP A 334 11.71 14.45 3.57
N TYR A 335 12.42 13.32 3.40
CA TYR A 335 12.47 12.26 4.42
C TYR A 335 13.19 12.67 5.70
N LEU A 336 14.21 13.53 5.61
CA LEU A 336 14.83 14.14 6.78
C LEU A 336 13.83 15.01 7.56
N ALA A 337 13.03 15.83 6.86
CA ALA A 337 11.96 16.61 7.48
C ALA A 337 10.89 15.71 8.11
N GLN A 338 10.49 14.62 7.42
CA GLN A 338 9.59 13.61 7.99
C GLN A 338 10.17 13.00 9.27
N ALA A 339 11.48 12.75 9.32
CA ALA A 339 12.17 12.21 10.49
C ALA A 339 12.50 13.25 11.59
N GLY A 340 12.16 14.53 11.38
CA GLY A 340 12.53 15.61 12.30
C GLY A 340 14.06 15.81 12.40
N ARG A 341 14.79 15.53 11.32
CA ARG A 341 16.25 15.63 11.24
C ARG A 341 16.67 16.79 10.34
N PRO A 342 17.62 17.64 10.74
CA PRO A 342 18.17 18.67 9.87
C PRO A 342 19.16 18.09 8.86
N VAL A 343 19.37 18.79 7.74
CA VAL A 343 20.40 18.44 6.73
C VAL A 343 21.82 18.77 7.23
N GLY A 344 21.98 19.82 8.05
CA GLY A 344 23.29 20.30 8.46
C GLY A 344 24.04 21.00 7.33
N THR A 345 25.37 20.93 7.33
CA THR A 345 26.27 21.65 6.40
C THR A 345 26.66 20.84 5.14
N GLY A 346 26.28 19.57 5.06
CA GLY A 346 26.57 18.69 3.93
C GLY A 346 25.43 18.59 2.92
N THR A 347 25.49 17.59 2.05
CA THR A 347 24.40 17.26 1.13
C THR A 347 23.23 16.61 1.88
N ALA A 348 22.02 16.69 1.32
CA ALA A 348 20.87 16.04 1.96
C ALA A 348 21.00 14.52 1.92
N LEU A 349 21.62 13.96 0.88
CA LEU A 349 21.85 12.52 0.76
C LEU A 349 22.83 11.98 1.83
N GLU A 350 23.88 12.73 2.17
CA GLU A 350 24.79 12.38 3.28
C GLU A 350 24.07 12.42 4.62
N ALA A 351 23.29 13.47 4.88
CA ALA A 351 22.49 13.59 6.09
C ALA A 351 21.45 12.46 6.20
N LEU A 352 20.82 12.08 5.08
CA LEU A 352 19.91 10.94 5.03
C LEU A 352 20.63 9.62 5.37
N ALA A 353 21.87 9.43 4.92
CA ALA A 353 22.67 8.26 5.28
C ALA A 353 22.98 8.17 6.77
N ALA A 354 23.26 9.30 7.39
CA ALA A 354 23.49 9.36 8.83
C ALA A 354 22.19 9.12 9.63
N ALA A 355 21.05 9.66 9.17
CA ALA A 355 19.76 9.51 9.83
C ALA A 355 19.17 8.08 9.70
N PHE A 356 19.47 7.39 8.60
CA PHE A 356 18.96 6.06 8.27
C PHE A 356 20.13 5.08 8.05
N PRO A 357 20.85 4.71 9.13
CA PRO A 357 22.09 3.93 9.02
C PRO A 357 21.82 2.50 8.55
N MET A 358 22.59 2.08 7.54
CA MET A 358 22.48 0.75 6.93
C MET A 358 23.87 0.22 6.55
N PRO A 359 24.14 -1.09 6.68
CA PRO A 359 25.40 -1.69 6.23
C PRO A 359 25.70 -1.39 4.76
N ALA A 360 26.96 -1.04 4.46
CA ALA A 360 27.39 -0.65 3.12
C ALA A 360 27.13 -1.74 2.06
N GLU A 361 27.33 -3.01 2.43
CA GLU A 361 27.05 -4.20 1.61
C GLU A 361 25.59 -4.23 1.12
N MET A 362 24.63 -3.95 2.02
CA MET A 362 23.21 -3.96 1.68
C MET A 362 22.84 -2.77 0.78
N VAL A 363 23.40 -1.58 1.03
CA VAL A 363 23.22 -0.40 0.17
C VAL A 363 23.78 -0.68 -1.23
N ALA A 364 24.97 -1.27 -1.32
CA ALA A 364 25.58 -1.65 -2.59
C ALA A 364 24.76 -2.73 -3.32
N SER A 365 24.16 -3.68 -2.58
CA SER A 365 23.25 -4.68 -3.16
C SER A 365 22.01 -4.04 -3.77
N MET A 366 21.34 -3.13 -3.04
CA MET A 366 20.19 -2.38 -3.58
C MET A 366 20.59 -1.57 -4.82
N GLN A 367 21.73 -0.87 -4.78
CA GLN A 367 22.22 -0.09 -5.90
C GLN A 367 22.43 -0.96 -7.15
N ARG A 368 23.11 -2.11 -7.01
CA ARG A 368 23.32 -3.06 -8.12
C ARG A 368 21.99 -3.56 -8.70
N GLN A 369 21.03 -3.93 -7.86
CA GLN A 369 19.73 -4.41 -8.33
C GLN A 369 18.95 -3.33 -9.07
N ILE A 370 18.98 -2.08 -8.57
CA ILE A 370 18.38 -0.94 -9.25
C ILE A 370 19.08 -0.72 -10.60
N ASP A 371 20.41 -0.72 -10.66
CA ASP A 371 21.15 -0.56 -11.91
C ASP A 371 20.76 -1.62 -12.95
N LEU A 372 20.74 -2.89 -12.54
CA LEU A 372 20.32 -4.00 -13.39
C LEU A 372 18.90 -3.79 -13.93
N ALA A 373 17.97 -3.38 -13.07
CA ALA A 373 16.58 -3.17 -13.41
C ALA A 373 16.36 -2.06 -14.47
N PHE A 374 17.25 -1.06 -14.55
CA PHE A 374 17.20 -0.04 -15.59
C PHE A 374 17.92 -0.44 -16.89
N THR A 375 18.88 -1.38 -16.84
CA THR A 375 19.61 -1.84 -18.02
C THR A 375 18.88 -2.94 -18.82
N GLY A 376 17.90 -3.61 -18.22
CA GLY A 376 17.00 -4.54 -18.93
C GLY A 376 17.64 -5.85 -19.41
N ILE A 377 18.77 -6.25 -18.82
CA ILE A 377 19.47 -7.52 -19.11
C ILE A 377 18.88 -8.67 -18.29
#